data_AF-A0A920GFH0-F1
#
_entry.id   AF-A0A920GFH0-F1
#
_cell.length_a   1.000
_cell.length_b   1.000
_cell.length_c   1.000
_cell.angle_alpha   90.00
_cell.angle_beta   90.00
_cell.angle_gamma   90.00
#
_symmetry.space_group_name_H-M   'P 1'
#
loop_
_entity.id
_entity.type
_entity.pdbx_description
1 polymer ?
#
loop_
_entity_poly.entity_id
_entity_poly.type
_entity_poly.pdbx_seq_one_letter_code
_entity_poly.pdbx_strand_id
1 'polypeptide(L)' 'MDVISIFQSKIAQAVAPLGTSITENQIENIWKINKKPVLCLDGDIAGENAAWRFINKVLPIIKLV' A
#
# COMPACT_ATOMS: atom_id res chain seq x y z
N MET A 1 -2.55 13.85 3.12
CA MET A 1 -3.41 14.59 2.16
C MET A 1 -4.23 13.59 1.35
N ASP A 2 -3.59 12.60 0.73
CA ASP A 2 -4.24 11.65 -0.20
C ASP A 2 -5.37 10.84 0.43
N VAL A 3 -5.16 10.27 1.61
CA VAL A 3 -6.21 9.50 2.33
C VAL A 3 -7.44 10.37 2.61
N ILE A 4 -7.24 11.64 2.99
CA ILE A 4 -8.33 12.58 3.25
C ILE A 4 -9.07 12.90 1.94
N SER A 5 -8.33 13.17 0.86
CA SER A 5 -8.91 13.46 -0.45
C SER A 5 -9.70 12.27 -1.01
N ILE A 6 -9.19 11.04 -0.87
CA ILE A 6 -9.89 9.81 -1.28
C ILE A 6 -11.16 9.61 -0.44
N PHE A 7 -11.09 9.84 0.87
CA PHE A 7 -12.27 9.75 1.74
C PHE A 7 -13.33 10.79 1.34
N GLN A 8 -12.92 12.03 1.06
CA GLN A 8 -13.82 13.11 0.64
C GLN A 8 -14.45 12.84 -0.74
N SER A 9 -13.75 12.19 -1.66
CA SER A 9 -14.27 11.84 -2.99
C SER A 9 -15.33 10.74 -2.96
N LYS A 10 -15.44 9.99 -1.85
CA LYS A 10 -16.35 8.84 -1.67
C LYS A 10 -16.11 7.69 -2.66
N ILE A 11 -14.96 7.67 -3.33
CA ILE A 11 -14.61 6.65 -4.33
C ILE A 11 -14.08 5.37 -3.66
N ALA A 12 -13.30 5.52 -2.60
CA ALA A 12 -12.66 4.40 -1.92
C ALA A 12 -12.36 4.71 -0.45
N GLN A 13 -11.96 3.68 0.28
CA GLN A 13 -11.29 3.83 1.57
C GLN A 13 -9.79 3.61 1.36
N ALA A 14 -8.97 4.43 2.01
CA ALA A 14 -7.52 4.37 1.87
C ALA A 14 -6.82 4.49 3.22
N VAL A 15 -5.59 3.99 3.27
CA VAL A 15 -4.67 4.15 4.40
C VAL A 15 -3.30 4.53 3.84
N ALA A 16 -2.47 5.21 4.63
CA ALA A 16 -1.12 5.57 4.25
C ALA A 16 -0.14 5.33 5.41
N PRO A 17 1.11 4.97 5.13
CA PRO A 17 2.15 4.90 6.16
C PRO A 17 2.50 6.31 6.67
N LEU A 18 2.88 6.43 7.94
CA LEU A 18 3.27 7.70 8.56
C LEU A 18 4.72 8.06 8.22
N GLY A 19 4.95 8.45 6.96
CA GLY A 19 6.23 9.02 6.50
C GLY A 19 7.40 8.03 6.38
N THR A 20 7.12 6.73 6.39
CA THR A 20 8.14 5.67 6.27
C THR A 20 7.73 4.63 5.23
N SER A 21 8.69 3.79 4.81
CA SER A 21 8.38 2.64 3.97
C SER A 21 7.49 1.64 4.71
N ILE A 22 6.53 1.04 4.01
CA ILE A 22 5.61 0.05 4.58
C ILE A 22 6.41 -1.15 5.13
N THR A 23 6.03 -1.62 6.32
CA THR A 23 6.63 -2.78 7.00
C THR A 23 5.88 -4.09 6.69
N GLU A 24 6.53 -5.23 6.93
CA GLU A 24 5.93 -6.55 6.69
C GLU A 24 4.67 -6.78 7.53
N ASN A 25 4.70 -6.41 8.83
CA ASN A 25 3.52 -6.50 9.69
C ASN A 25 2.35 -5.62 9.20
N GLN A 26 2.65 -4.45 8.62
CA GLN A 26 1.61 -3.62 7.99
C GLN A 26 1.02 -4.29 6.75
N ILE A 27 1.87 -4.91 5.91
CA ILE A 27 1.43 -5.68 4.74
C ILE A 27 0.51 -6.83 5.18
N GLU A 28 0.90 -7.62 6.17
CA GLU A 28 0.07 -8.72 6.70
C GLU A 28 -1.30 -8.21 7.19
N ASN A 29 -1.31 -7.09 7.92
CA ASN A 29 -2.56 -6.52 8.42
C ASN A 29 -3.46 -6.03 7.28
N ILE A 30 -2.90 -5.42 6.23
CA ILE A 30 -3.65 -5.03 5.03
C ILE A 30 -4.30 -6.26 4.39
N TRP A 31 -3.55 -7.37 4.23
CA TRP A 31 -4.05 -8.62 3.63
C TRP A 31 -5.04 -9.41 4.51
N LYS A 32 -5.07 -9.14 5.82
CA LYS A 32 -6.12 -9.65 6.72
C LYS A 32 -7.44 -8.90 6.49
N ILE A 33 -7.38 -7.60 6.20
CA ILE A 33 -8.57 -6.74 6.00
C ILE A 33 -9.13 -6.89 4.58
N ASN A 34 -8.28 -6.92 3.55
CA ASN A 34 -8.69 -7.02 2.16
C ASN A 34 -7.75 -7.95 1.39
N LYS A 35 -8.29 -8.96 0.69
CA LYS A 35 -7.53 -9.92 -0.11
C LYS A 35 -7.02 -9.37 -1.45
N LYS A 36 -7.50 -8.19 -1.87
CA LYS A 36 -7.11 -7.51 -3.10
C LYS A 36 -6.83 -6.02 -2.84
N PRO A 37 -5.80 -5.69 -2.04
CA PRO A 37 -5.45 -4.29 -1.80
C PRO A 37 -4.87 -3.65 -3.07
N VAL A 38 -5.09 -2.34 -3.24
CA VAL A 38 -4.55 -1.53 -4.34
C VAL A 38 -3.46 -0.62 -3.79
N LEU A 39 -2.29 -0.66 -4.42
CA LEU A 39 -1.19 0.27 -4.13
C LEU A 39 -1.32 1.49 -5.07
N CYS A 40 -1.41 2.69 -4.51
CA CYS A 40 -1.43 3.94 -5.24
C CYS A 40 -0.17 4.74 -4.90
N LEU A 41 0.66 5.03 -5.89
CA LEU A 41 1.90 5.80 -5.77
C LEU A 41 1.97 6.80 -6.92
N ASP A 42 2.83 7.81 -6.77
CA ASP A 42 3.06 8.80 -7.81
C ASP A 42 3.70 8.15 -9.05
N GLY A 43 3.36 8.67 -10.24
CA GLY A 43 3.86 8.18 -11.52
C GLY A 43 5.27 8.67 -11.87
N ASP A 44 6.13 8.89 -10.86
CA ASP A 44 7.50 9.35 -11.03
C ASP A 44 8.52 8.25 -10.68
N ILE A 45 9.81 8.56 -10.87
CA ILE A 45 10.91 7.62 -10.59
C ILE A 45 10.92 7.19 -9.11
N ALA A 46 10.54 8.07 -8.18
CA ALA A 46 10.52 7.74 -6.76
C ALA A 46 9.39 6.76 -6.44
N GLY A 47 8.21 6.97 -7.01
CA GLY A 47 7.04 6.10 -6.92
C GLY A 47 7.29 4.73 -7.57
N GLU A 48 7.91 4.68 -8.75
CA GLU A 48 8.28 3.41 -9.39
C GLU A 48 9.26 2.61 -8.52
N ASN A 49 10.31 3.25 -8.01
CA ASN A 49 11.25 2.60 -7.11
C ASN A 49 10.58 2.13 -5.80
N ALA A 50 9.61 2.89 -5.27
CA ALA A 50 8.83 2.49 -4.11
C ALA A 50 7.93 1.28 -4.40
N ALA A 51 7.31 1.22 -5.58
CA ALA A 51 6.52 0.08 -6.04
C ALA A 51 7.37 -1.20 -6.09
N TRP A 52 8.56 -1.13 -6.70
CA TRP A 52 9.49 -2.27 -6.75
C TRP A 52 9.89 -2.76 -5.36
N ARG A 53 10.24 -1.85 -4.45
CA ARG A 53 10.56 -2.21 -3.05
C ARG A 53 9.38 -2.86 -2.36
N PHE A 54 8.16 -2.36 -2.59
CA PHE A 54 6.95 -2.93 -1.99
C PHE A 54 6.67 -4.35 -2.51
N ILE A 55 6.72 -4.56 -3.83
CA ILE A 55 6.50 -5.88 -4.45
C ILE A 55 7.47 -6.92 -3.89
N ASN A 56 8.76 -6.57 -3.76
CA ASN A 56 9.77 -7.47 -3.19
C ASN A 56 9.48 -7.87 -1.73
N LYS A 57 8.86 -6.99 -0.94
CA LYS A 57 8.42 -7.31 0.44
C LYS A 57 7.13 -8.13 0.47
N VAL A 58 6.19 -7.85 -0.43
CA VAL A 58 4.86 -8.50 -0.43
C VAL A 58 4.92 -9.93 -0.95
N LEU A 59 5.67 -10.20 -2.02
CA LEU A 59 5.67 -11.50 -2.70
C LEU A 59 5.96 -12.69 -1.76
N PRO A 60 6.92 -12.62 -0.82
CA PRO A 60 7.15 -13.69 0.15
C PRO A 60 5.98 -13.89 1.13
N ILE A 61 5.30 -12.81 1.52
CA ILE A 61 4.23 -12.82 2.53
C ILE A 61 2.95 -13.43 1.95
N ILE A 62 2.56 -13.04 0.73
CA ILE A 62 1.31 -13.50 0.12
C ILE A 62 1.36 -14.95 -0.39
N LYS A 63 2.54 -15.54 -0.54
CA LYS A 63 2.67 -16.98 -0.83
C LYS A 63 2.29 -17.87 0.37
N LEU A 64 2.22 -17.29 1.56
CA LEU A 64 1.97 -17.99 2.83
C LEU A 64 0.52 -17.85 3.33
N VAL A 65 -0.33 -17.08 2.62
CA VAL A 65 -1.74 -16.80 2.96
C VAL A 65 -2.65 -17.34 1.88
#